data_AF-A0A833SE50-F1
#
_entry.id   AF-A0A833SE50-F1
#
_cell.length_a   1.000
_cell.length_b   1.000
_cell.length_c   1.000
_cell.angle_alpha   90.00
_cell.angle_beta   90.00
_cell.angle_gamma   90.00
#
_symmetry.space_group_name_H-M   'P 1'
#
loop_
_entity.id
_entity.type
_entity.pdbx_description
1 polymer ?
#
loop_
_entity_poly.entity_id
_entity_poly.type
_entity_poly.pdbx_seq_one_letter_code
_entity_poly.pdbx_strand_id
1 'polypeptide(L)'
;MSKQQIKHFPEFLLLQEGENFTTYCNSSSTFYSLQWYQQRPGGSPVFLMILAEGGEVKMVQRQTDRCEESRQHSSLHLVAAQLSDVGTYF
;
A
#
# COMPACT_ATOMS: atom_id res chain seq x y z
N MET A 1 16.61 -16.56 14.10
CA MET A 1 15.70 -16.06 13.05
C MET A 1 15.88 -14.55 12.97
N SER A 2 16.27 -13.98 11.83
CA SER A 2 16.34 -12.52 11.68
C SER A 2 14.92 -11.94 11.73
N LYS A 3 14.72 -10.84 12.46
CA LYS A 3 13.45 -10.11 12.42
C LYS A 3 13.33 -9.42 11.08
N GLN A 4 12.20 -9.61 10.41
CA GLN A 4 11.82 -8.80 9.25
C GLN A 4 11.55 -7.38 9.72
N GLN A 5 12.25 -6.40 9.15
CA GLN A 5 11.94 -4.98 9.33
C GLN A 5 11.09 -4.51 8.16
N ILE A 6 10.06 -3.71 8.46
CA ILE A 6 9.18 -3.09 7.48
C ILE A 6 9.25 -1.58 7.73
N LYS A 7 9.43 -0.80 6.66
CA LYS A 7 9.42 0.66 6.66
C LYS A 7 8.33 1.15 5.72
N HIS A 8 7.44 1.97 6.24
CA HIS A 8 6.37 2.61 5.48
C HIS A 8 6.69 4.09 5.26
N PHE A 9 6.42 4.64 4.08
CA PHE A 9 6.66 6.04 3.77
C PHE A 9 5.61 6.59 2.77
N PRO A 10 5.12 7.82 2.93
CA PRO A 10 5.31 8.70 4.09
C PRO A 10 4.58 8.18 5.35
N GLU A 11 5.03 8.60 6.53
CA GLU A 11 4.36 8.28 7.81
C GLU A 11 3.04 9.04 7.97
N PHE A 12 3.00 10.27 7.45
CA PHE A 12 1.84 11.13 7.44
C PHE A 12 1.86 12.00 6.19
N LEU A 13 0.68 12.22 5.61
CA LEU A 13 0.53 12.99 4.38
C LEU A 13 -0.78 13.77 4.42
N LEU A 14 -0.69 15.07 4.17
CA LEU A 14 -1.83 15.96 3.94
C LEU A 14 -1.96 16.20 2.44
N LEU A 15 -3.16 16.00 1.91
CA LEU A 15 -3.47 16.15 0.49
C LEU A 15 -4.78 16.91 0.32
N GLN A 16 -4.89 17.62 -0.80
CA GLN A 16 -6.13 18.17 -1.32
C GLN A 16 -6.82 17.16 -2.25
N GLU A 17 -8.14 17.32 -2.39
CA GLU A 17 -8.90 16.53 -3.35
C GLU A 17 -8.37 16.73 -4.77
N GLY A 18 -8.24 15.64 -5.53
CA GLY A 18 -7.70 15.64 -6.88
C GLY A 18 -6.17 15.52 -6.96
N GLU A 19 -5.43 15.58 -5.85
CA GLU A 19 -4.00 15.33 -5.85
C GLU A 19 -3.69 13.83 -5.99
N ASN A 20 -2.53 13.52 -6.55
CA ASN A 20 -2.03 12.15 -6.63
C ASN A 20 -1.08 11.89 -5.47
N PHE A 21 -1.07 10.67 -4.96
CA PHE A 21 -0.07 10.26 -3.98
C PHE A 21 0.42 8.84 -4.20
N THR A 22 1.62 8.58 -3.69
CA THR A 22 2.21 7.25 -3.65
C THR A 22 2.70 6.98 -2.26
N THR A 23 2.35 5.82 -1.72
CA THR A 23 2.93 5.31 -0.49
C THR A 23 3.75 4.05 -0.77
N TYR A 24 4.76 3.80 0.06
CA TYR A 24 5.79 2.80 -0.15
C TYR A 24 5.93 1.91 1.07
N CYS A 25 6.12 0.62 0.83
CA CYS A 25 6.43 -0.38 1.84
C CYS A 25 7.74 -1.10 1.45
N ASN A 26 8.76 -0.93 2.28
CA ASN A 26 10.08 -1.51 2.09
C ASN A 26 10.36 -2.52 3.19
N SER A 27 10.85 -3.71 2.84
CA SER A 27 11.28 -4.71 3.81
C SER A 27 12.74 -5.11 3.66
N SER A 28 13.35 -5.43 4.81
CA SER A 28 14.70 -5.99 4.88
C SER A 28 14.82 -7.40 4.30
N SER A 29 13.71 -8.04 3.96
CA SER A 29 13.67 -9.38 3.36
C SER A 29 12.54 -9.49 2.34
N THR A 30 12.68 -10.45 1.44
CA THR A 30 11.72 -10.79 0.39
C THR A 30 10.35 -11.12 0.99
N PHE A 31 9.28 -10.53 0.47
CA PHE A 31 7.92 -10.92 0.81
C PHE A 31 7.50 -12.14 -0.02
N TYR A 32 6.82 -13.12 0.61
CA TYR A 32 6.09 -14.17 -0.11
C TYR A 32 4.74 -13.65 -0.64
N SER A 33 4.08 -12.82 0.17
CA SER A 33 2.90 -12.06 -0.21
C SER A 33 2.87 -10.74 0.55
N LEU A 34 2.42 -9.68 -0.09
CA LEU A 34 2.16 -8.37 0.53
C LEU A 34 0.70 -7.99 0.31
N GLN A 35 0.03 -7.49 1.34
CA GLN A 35 -1.37 -7.09 1.29
C GLN A 35 -1.49 -5.65 1.76
N TRP A 36 -2.17 -4.83 0.96
CA TRP A 36 -2.49 -3.46 1.32
C TRP A 36 -3.88 -3.37 1.93
N TYR A 37 -3.97 -2.64 3.04
CA TYR A 37 -5.24 -2.34 3.69
C TYR A 37 -5.41 -0.83 3.89
N GLN A 38 -6.66 -0.38 3.86
CA GLN A 38 -7.05 0.97 4.27
C GLN A 38 -7.96 0.90 5.49
N GLN A 39 -7.71 1.74 6.49
CA GLN A 39 -8.60 1.89 7.63
C GLN A 39 -8.98 3.37 7.79
N ARG A 40 -10.28 3.66 7.70
CA ARG A 40 -10.81 4.98 8.06
C ARG A 40 -10.84 5.15 9.57
N PRO A 41 -10.81 6.39 10.10
CA PRO A 41 -10.98 6.64 11.52
C PRO A 41 -12.26 5.97 12.06
N GLY A 42 -12.12 5.10 13.07
CA GLY A 42 -13.22 4.36 13.69
C GLY A 42 -13.76 3.17 12.87
N GLY A 43 -13.21 2.89 11.69
CA GLY A 43 -13.59 1.75 10.84
C GLY A 43 -12.72 0.52 11.07
N SER A 44 -13.08 -0.59 10.40
CA SER A 44 -12.23 -1.78 10.27
C SER A 44 -11.29 -1.66 9.06
N PRO A 45 -10.12 -2.31 9.07
CA PRO A 45 -9.29 -2.45 7.88
C PRO A 45 -10.07 -3.06 6.72
N VAL A 46 -9.99 -2.42 5.55
CA VAL A 46 -10.58 -2.86 4.29
C VAL A 46 -9.45 -3.29 3.37
N PHE A 47 -9.57 -4.50 2.83
CA PHE A 47 -8.60 -5.03 1.87
C PHE A 47 -8.63 -4.21 0.58
N LEU A 48 -7.47 -3.68 0.19
CA LEU A 48 -7.29 -3.00 -1.08
C LEU A 48 -6.80 -3.99 -2.12
N MET A 49 -5.70 -4.69 -1.82
CA MET A 49 -5.08 -5.58 -2.78
C MET A 49 -4.02 -6.51 -2.19
N ILE A 50 -3.65 -7.52 -2.97
CA ILE A 50 -2.58 -8.48 -2.66
C ILE A 50 -1.60 -8.56 -3.82
N LEU A 51 -0.32 -8.64 -3.48
CA LEU A 51 0.77 -9.01 -4.36
C LEU A 51 1.27 -10.37 -3.91
N ALA A 52 1.13 -11.38 -4.77
CA ALA A 52 1.55 -12.75 -4.51
C ALA A 52 2.63 -13.22 -5.49
N GLU A 53 3.32 -14.28 -5.11
CA GLU A 53 4.27 -14.99 -5.97
C GLU A 53 3.59 -15.41 -7.30
N GLY A 54 4.03 -14.81 -8.41
CA GLY A 54 3.41 -14.97 -9.74
C GLY A 54 2.89 -13.67 -10.37
N GLY A 55 2.89 -12.56 -9.62
CA GLY A 55 2.52 -11.24 -10.15
C GLY A 55 1.01 -11.02 -10.31
N GLU A 56 0.17 -11.95 -9.82
CA GLU A 56 -1.27 -11.70 -9.76
C GLU A 56 -1.55 -10.57 -8.78
N VAL A 57 -2.13 -9.49 -9.33
CA VAL A 57 -2.64 -8.36 -8.57
C VAL A 57 -4.16 -8.45 -8.56
N LYS A 58 -4.76 -8.79 -7.42
CA LYS A 58 -6.21 -8.59 -7.22
C LYS A 58 -6.43 -7.20 -6.64
N MET A 59 -6.92 -6.29 -7.47
CA MET A 59 -7.22 -4.90 -7.08
C MET A 59 -8.69 -4.75 -6.70
N VAL A 60 -8.94 -4.13 -5.56
CA VAL A 60 -10.22 -3.50 -5.23
C VAL A 60 -10.00 -1.98 -5.42
N GLN A 61 -10.49 -1.44 -6.54
CA GLN A 61 -10.53 0.00 -6.92
C GLN A 61 -9.32 0.61 -7.67
N ARG A 62 -9.43 1.93 -7.94
CA ARG A 62 -8.67 2.82 -8.85
C ARG A 62 -7.20 3.03 -8.42
N GLN A 63 -6.54 1.98 -7.97
CA GLN A 63 -5.20 2.03 -7.41
C GLN A 63 -4.26 1.17 -8.26
N THR A 64 -3.10 1.71 -8.58
CA THR A 64 -2.07 0.99 -9.34
C THR A 64 -0.88 0.75 -8.45
N ASP A 65 -0.55 -0.51 -8.22
CA ASP A 65 0.65 -0.85 -7.49
C ASP A 65 1.77 -1.29 -8.39
N ARG A 66 2.97 -1.01 -7.92
CA ARG A 66 4.19 -1.52 -8.51
C ARG A 66 4.99 -2.23 -7.43
N CYS A 67 5.19 -3.53 -7.61
CA CYS A 67 6.23 -4.26 -6.90
C CYS A 67 7.45 -4.45 -7.79
N GLU A 68 8.63 -4.25 -7.19
CA GLU A 68 9.89 -4.53 -7.85
C GLU A 68 10.18 -6.05 -7.86
N GLU A 69 11.04 -6.47 -8.79
CA GLU A 69 11.46 -7.86 -8.97
C GLU A 69 12.11 -8.45 -7.72
N SER A 70 12.76 -7.61 -6.90
CA SER A 70 13.33 -7.96 -5.61
C SER A 70 12.29 -8.37 -4.57
N ARG A 71 11.00 -8.07 -4.78
CA ARG A 71 9.88 -8.29 -3.82
C ARG A 71 10.21 -7.83 -2.41
N GLN A 72 11.02 -6.79 -2.30
CA GLN A 72 11.36 -6.11 -1.04
C GLN A 72 10.72 -4.73 -0.99
N HIS A 73 10.28 -4.21 -2.14
CA HIS A 73 9.66 -2.91 -2.29
C HIS A 73 8.29 -3.06 -2.95
N SER A 74 7.29 -2.46 -2.32
CA SER A 74 5.96 -2.27 -2.87
C SER A 74 5.60 -0.80 -2.81
N SER A 75 4.83 -0.34 -3.78
CA SER A 75 4.29 1.00 -3.81
C SER A 75 2.83 0.96 -4.21
N LEU A 76 2.04 1.81 -3.56
CA LEU A 76 0.63 1.97 -3.74
C LEU A 76 0.34 3.38 -4.24
N HIS A 77 -0.08 3.49 -5.51
CA HIS A 77 -0.32 4.75 -6.17
C HIS A 77 -1.82 5.01 -6.32
N LEU A 78 -2.27 6.13 -5.77
CA LEU A 78 -3.65 6.61 -5.86
C LEU A 78 -3.69 7.91 -6.66
N VAL A 79 -4.62 7.96 -7.61
CA VAL A 79 -4.80 9.08 -8.54
C VAL A 79 -6.07 9.83 -8.21
N ALA A 80 -6.00 11.16 -8.21
CA ALA A 80 -7.12 12.05 -7.95
C ALA A 80 -7.84 11.71 -6.63
N ALA A 81 -7.12 11.91 -5.52
CA ALA A 81 -7.56 11.62 -4.16
C ALA A 81 -8.95 12.20 -3.88
N GLN A 82 -9.79 11.41 -3.19
CA GLN A 82 -11.14 11.75 -2.78
C GLN A 82 -11.26 11.69 -1.26
N LEU A 83 -12.34 12.26 -0.70
CA LEU A 83 -12.62 12.19 0.74
C LEU A 83 -12.72 10.75 1.27
N SER A 84 -13.09 9.78 0.42
CA SER A 84 -13.12 8.35 0.77
C SER A 84 -11.74 7.75 1.02
N ASP A 85 -10.69 8.41 0.53
CA ASP A 85 -9.31 7.91 0.54
C ASP A 85 -8.59 8.28 1.84
N VAL A 86 -9.23 9.11 2.69
CA VAL A 86 -8.74 9.46 4.02
C VAL A 86 -8.72 8.23 4.92
N GLY A 87 -7.53 7.88 5.39
CA GLY A 87 -7.34 6.77 6.33
C GLY A 87 -5.88 6.44 6.55
N THR A 88 -5.66 5.42 7.36
CA THR A 88 -4.36 4.79 7.56
C THR A 88 -4.21 3.66 6.54
N TYR A 89 -3.04 3.59 5.91
CA TYR A 89 -2.67 2.53 4.98
C TYR A 89 -1.65 1.60 5.66
N PHE A 90 -1.82 0.29 5.49
CA PHE A 90 -0.98 -0.76 6.08
C PHE A 90 -0.43 -1.68 5.00
#